data_AF-A0A1G0GFI2-F1
#
_entry.id   AF-A0A1G0GFI2-F1
#
_cell.length_a   1.000
_cell.length_b   1.000
_cell.length_c   1.000
_cell.angle_alpha   90.00
_cell.angle_beta   90.00
_cell.angle_gamma   90.00
#
_symmetry.space_group_name_H-M   'P 1'
#
loop_
_entity.id
_entity.type
_entity.pdbx_description
1 polymer ?
#
loop_
_entity_poly.entity_id
_entity_poly.type
_entity_poly.pdbx_seq_one_letter_code
_entity_poly.pdbx_strand_id
1 'polypeptide(L)'
;MNTRNITTDCYQEIESKPEISSFNGDNPFLPKFEIFEKDPTKQFLEILVDIKFGKGYLPNLEQRIDQKNQKGITCFYYALNTLRPRFGKFFSESHPGRDIEKKISNYRKAVTDLGNLHEYLLNLASLITHDKNELKQYQEKYSEEIIEKLGKPFFEVIQLFIDYDKFSLEGVVNIYIAFKMMANAENLLHSLNINPDKAAIDYQNNYFPNYSDELNTADKCNILMGATYEIIANKYHINYSKWCPQQGYIGLGEAIEKEGAIAVSCNFSGFSITTSKSLQKRFGKWDLYGWDQTDFVKIDKTKNGFNIVNRHRILIVGLQQYGEEKNVIYMDSNSPNNANGQNIIFKIPYDFLELCLTNVHTFSKAHEHEKGIIGPYGYIADLEYMHSIMNDIEEKTVNNKISTLKNTF
;
A
#
# COMPACT_ATOMS: atom_id res chain seq x y z
N MET A 1 10.22 -2.67 44.96
CA MET A 1 10.20 -1.27 44.47
C MET A 1 10.81 -1.28 43.07
N ASN A 2 10.16 -0.99 41.95
CA ASN A 2 8.79 -0.56 41.64
C ASN A 2 8.34 -1.34 40.39
N THR A 3 7.28 -2.13 40.53
CA THR A 3 6.48 -2.64 39.42
C THR A 3 5.72 -1.46 38.80
N ARG A 4 6.15 -0.99 37.62
CA ARG A 4 5.34 -0.05 36.84
C ARG A 4 4.27 -0.84 36.11
N ASN A 5 3.04 -0.74 36.62
CA ASN A 5 1.83 -1.04 35.89
C ASN A 5 1.82 -0.20 34.61
N ILE A 6 1.87 -0.86 33.46
CA ILE A 6 1.58 -0.23 32.17
C ILE A 6 0.06 -0.21 32.10
N THR A 7 -0.53 0.93 32.43
CA THR A 7 -1.97 1.16 32.33
C THR A 7 -2.40 1.17 30.87
N THR A 8 -3.49 0.46 30.62
CA THR A 8 -4.37 0.53 29.45
C THR A 8 -4.95 1.93 29.32
N ASP A 9 -4.28 2.82 28.60
CA ASP A 9 -4.82 4.13 28.21
C ASP A 9 -4.69 4.31 26.69
N CYS A 10 -5.32 3.40 25.93
CA CYS A 10 -5.58 3.61 24.52
C CYS A 10 -6.92 4.35 24.38
N TYR A 11 -6.86 5.68 24.53
CA TYR A 11 -7.89 6.67 24.17
C TYR A 11 -9.22 6.62 24.94
N GLN A 12 -9.51 7.72 25.63
CA GLN A 12 -10.78 7.98 26.31
C GLN A 12 -11.97 7.92 25.33
N GLU A 13 -13.04 7.28 25.80
CA GLU A 13 -14.33 7.15 25.14
C GLU A 13 -14.89 8.51 24.71
N ILE A 14 -15.22 8.62 23.42
CA ILE A 14 -16.31 9.49 22.99
C ILE A 14 -17.47 8.55 22.67
N GLU A 15 -18.36 8.38 23.65
CA GLU A 15 -19.69 7.84 23.44
C GLU A 15 -20.47 8.77 22.53
N SER A 16 -20.59 8.39 21.26
CA SER A 16 -21.78 8.67 20.47
C SER A 16 -21.87 7.61 19.38
N LYS A 17 -22.76 6.63 19.58
CA LYS A 17 -23.21 5.73 18.52
C LYS A 17 -24.07 6.54 17.54
N PRO A 18 -23.75 6.63 16.24
CA PRO A 18 -24.80 6.64 15.24
C PRO A 18 -25.24 5.19 15.07
N GLU A 19 -26.51 4.91 15.37
CA GLU A 19 -27.16 3.74 14.81
C GLU A 19 -27.03 3.83 13.29
N ILE A 20 -26.16 3.00 12.70
CA ILE A 20 -26.17 2.76 11.26
C ILE A 20 -27.47 2.01 11.02
N SER A 21 -28.53 2.76 10.73
CA SER A 21 -29.78 2.21 10.23
C SER A 21 -29.41 1.35 9.02
N SER A 22 -29.78 0.08 9.07
CA SER A 22 -29.60 -0.90 8.01
C SER A 22 -30.28 -0.42 6.73
N PHE A 23 -29.54 0.34 5.92
CA PHE A 23 -29.94 0.65 4.57
C PHE A 23 -29.37 -0.45 3.67
N ASN A 24 -30.17 -1.50 3.47
CA ASN A 24 -29.97 -2.52 2.43
C ASN A 24 -30.24 -1.92 1.03
N GLY A 25 -29.49 -0.89 0.68
CA GLY A 25 -29.30 -0.50 -0.72
C GLY A 25 -28.15 -1.32 -1.31
N ASP A 26 -28.23 -1.67 -2.59
CA ASP A 26 -27.15 -2.32 -3.35
C ASP A 26 -25.95 -1.37 -3.57
N ASN A 27 -25.39 -0.80 -2.51
CA ASN A 27 -24.18 0.01 -2.60
C ASN A 27 -22.98 -0.92 -2.87
N PRO A 28 -22.32 -0.85 -4.05
CA PRO A 28 -21.24 -1.75 -4.42
C PRO A 28 -19.92 -1.50 -3.67
N PHE A 29 -19.89 -0.53 -2.74
CA PHE A 29 -18.73 -0.20 -1.90
C PHE A 29 -18.96 -0.41 -0.41
N LEU A 30 -20.21 -0.59 0.02
CA LEU A 30 -20.45 -1.02 1.39
C LEU A 30 -19.91 -2.45 1.56
N PRO A 31 -19.23 -2.75 2.67
CA PRO A 31 -18.83 -4.12 2.98
C PRO A 31 -20.05 -5.03 2.92
N LYS A 32 -20.14 -5.85 1.87
CA LYS A 32 -21.09 -6.96 1.82
C LYS A 32 -20.38 -8.14 2.45
N PHE A 33 -20.83 -8.54 3.63
CA PHE A 33 -20.27 -9.71 4.29
C PHE A 33 -20.96 -10.96 3.77
N GLU A 34 -20.19 -11.87 3.18
CA GLU A 34 -20.63 -13.26 3.09
C GLU A 34 -20.26 -13.91 4.42
N ILE A 35 -21.20 -13.92 5.36
CA ILE A 35 -21.07 -14.68 6.62
C ILE A 35 -21.54 -16.09 6.34
N PHE A 36 -20.60 -17.04 6.32
CA PHE A 36 -20.93 -18.46 6.27
C PHE A 36 -21.15 -18.94 7.72
N GLU A 37 -22.37 -18.77 8.27
CA GLU A 37 -22.61 -19.13 9.68
C GLU A 37 -23.00 -20.61 9.91
N LYS A 38 -22.25 -21.18 10.87
CA LYS A 38 -22.58 -22.19 11.90
C LYS A 38 -23.16 -23.54 11.48
N ASP A 39 -22.26 -24.51 11.38
CA ASP A 39 -22.50 -25.81 12.01
C ASP A 39 -22.17 -25.66 13.52
N PRO A 40 -23.15 -25.71 14.45
CA PRO A 40 -22.90 -25.55 15.88
C PRO A 40 -22.03 -26.66 16.49
N THR A 41 -21.71 -27.70 15.73
CA THR A 41 -20.79 -28.77 16.14
C THR A 41 -19.33 -28.53 15.73
N LYS A 42 -19.08 -27.52 14.89
CA LYS A 42 -17.73 -27.14 14.43
C LYS A 42 -17.49 -25.69 14.84
N GLN A 43 -16.47 -25.44 15.68
CA GLN A 43 -15.99 -24.08 15.96
C GLN A 43 -15.42 -23.48 14.67
N PHE A 44 -16.30 -22.91 13.85
CA PHE A 44 -16.00 -22.41 12.52
C PHE A 44 -16.51 -20.98 12.41
N LEU A 45 -15.59 -20.05 12.19
CA LEU A 45 -15.88 -18.65 11.89
C LEU A 45 -15.23 -18.30 10.57
N GLU A 46 -16.03 -17.84 9.62
CA GLU A 46 -15.57 -17.40 8.31
C GLU A 46 -16.22 -16.06 7.98
N ILE A 47 -15.39 -15.02 7.89
CA ILE A 47 -15.79 -13.66 7.54
C ILE A 47 -15.10 -13.35 6.22
N LEU A 48 -15.86 -13.04 5.17
CA LEU A 48 -15.32 -12.55 3.91
C LEU A 48 -16.08 -11.29 3.47
N VAL A 49 -15.34 -10.22 3.21
CA VAL A 49 -15.87 -9.01 2.57
C VAL A 49 -15.89 -9.24 1.06
N ASP A 50 -17.08 -9.17 0.45
CA ASP A 50 -17.20 -9.22 -1.01
C ASP A 50 -16.70 -7.90 -1.62
N ILE A 51 -15.40 -7.87 -1.94
CA ILE A 51 -14.78 -6.76 -2.65
C ILE A 51 -14.65 -7.14 -4.12
N LYS A 52 -15.36 -6.42 -4.99
CA LYS A 52 -15.16 -6.54 -6.44
C LYS A 52 -13.76 -6.06 -6.80
N PHE A 53 -12.88 -6.98 -7.23
CA PHE A 53 -11.50 -6.69 -7.62
C PHE A 53 -11.44 -5.73 -8.82
N GLY A 54 -10.37 -4.94 -8.89
CA GLY A 54 -10.09 -4.03 -10.01
C GLY A 54 -10.52 -2.59 -9.76
N LYS A 55 -10.42 -1.77 -10.81
CA LYS A 55 -10.61 -0.32 -10.73
C LYS A 55 -12.08 0.01 -11.00
N GLY A 56 -12.82 0.49 -9.99
CA GLY A 56 -14.15 1.06 -10.26
C GLY A 56 -14.07 2.53 -10.55
N TYR A 57 -14.60 2.90 -11.71
CA TYR A 57 -14.68 4.29 -12.12
C TYR A 57 -16.11 4.78 -12.02
N LEU A 58 -16.26 5.99 -11.49
CA LEU A 58 -17.53 6.69 -11.50
C LEU A 58 -17.92 7.03 -12.96
N PRO A 59 -19.22 7.05 -13.30
CA PRO A 59 -20.35 6.58 -12.47
C PRO A 59 -20.56 5.06 -12.53
N ASN A 60 -19.89 4.35 -13.45
CA ASN A 60 -20.10 2.92 -13.72
C ASN A 60 -19.28 2.01 -12.80
N LEU A 61 -19.55 2.09 -11.50
CA LEU A 61 -18.72 1.41 -10.50
C LEU A 61 -18.86 -0.10 -10.50
N GLU A 62 -19.98 -0.60 -11.03
CA GLU A 62 -20.21 -2.04 -11.19
C GLU A 62 -19.30 -2.66 -12.25
N GLN A 63 -18.87 -1.86 -13.24
CA GLN A 63 -17.91 -2.27 -14.25
C GLN A 63 -16.49 -2.03 -13.72
N ARG A 64 -15.98 -2.99 -12.94
CA ARG A 64 -14.58 -2.98 -12.54
C ARG A 64 -13.70 -3.28 -13.76
N ILE A 65 -12.70 -2.43 -13.99
CA ILE A 65 -11.68 -2.69 -15.01
C ILE A 65 -10.57 -3.52 -14.38
N ASP A 66 -10.21 -4.63 -15.04
CA ASP A 66 -9.12 -5.49 -14.62
C ASP A 66 -7.84 -4.71 -14.38
N GLN A 67 -7.20 -5.02 -13.24
CA GLN A 67 -5.89 -4.52 -12.93
C GLN A 67 -4.85 -5.51 -13.47
N LYS A 68 -4.05 -5.07 -14.45
CA LYS A 68 -2.86 -5.82 -14.88
C LYS A 68 -1.91 -6.04 -13.71
N ASN A 69 -1.10 -7.10 -13.78
CA ASN A 69 -0.04 -7.38 -12.81
C ASN A 69 0.82 -6.14 -12.58
N GLN A 70 1.11 -5.88 -11.31
CA GLN A 70 1.95 -4.76 -10.91
C GLN A 70 3.25 -5.31 -10.34
N LYS A 71 4.37 -4.72 -10.76
CA LYS A 71 5.71 -5.05 -10.26
C LYS A 71 6.29 -3.82 -9.57
N GLY A 72 7.10 -4.06 -8.54
CA GLY A 72 7.94 -3.04 -7.92
C GLY A 72 7.25 -2.17 -6.87
N ILE A 73 7.83 -1.00 -6.63
CA ILE A 73 7.65 -0.12 -5.46
C ILE A 73 6.30 0.63 -5.38
N THR A 74 5.29 0.22 -6.14
CA THR A 74 3.99 0.93 -6.23
C THR A 74 2.80 0.16 -5.64
N CYS A 75 3.05 -0.96 -4.94
CA CYS A 75 2.03 -1.77 -4.26
C CYS A 75 1.12 -0.92 -3.34
N PHE A 76 1.68 0.11 -2.70
CA PHE A 76 0.92 1.11 -1.93
C PHE A 76 -0.25 1.71 -2.70
N TYR A 77 0.03 2.30 -3.86
CA TYR A 77 -0.98 2.98 -4.67
C TYR A 77 -2.10 2.03 -5.10
N TYR A 78 -1.76 0.77 -5.35
CA TYR A 78 -2.72 -0.24 -5.79
C TYR A 78 -3.58 -0.76 -4.64
N ALA A 79 -3.02 -0.96 -3.45
CA ALA A 79 -3.79 -1.28 -2.25
C ALA A 79 -4.78 -0.15 -1.89
N LEU A 80 -4.44 1.11 -2.13
CA LEU A 80 -5.37 2.22 -1.96
C LEU A 80 -6.49 2.25 -3.02
N ASN A 81 -6.21 1.81 -4.25
CA ASN A 81 -7.21 1.85 -5.34
C ASN A 81 -8.39 0.91 -5.11
N THR A 82 -8.20 -0.17 -4.35
CA THR A 82 -9.29 -1.10 -4.00
C THR A 82 -10.21 -0.53 -2.91
N LEU A 83 -9.74 0.46 -2.16
CA LEU A 83 -10.48 1.10 -1.07
C LEU A 83 -11.29 2.32 -1.51
N ARG A 84 -11.31 2.70 -2.80
CA ARG A 84 -11.95 3.95 -3.25
C ARG A 84 -12.57 3.92 -4.65
N PRO A 85 -13.56 4.79 -4.93
CA PRO A 85 -14.03 5.10 -6.27
C PRO A 85 -13.00 5.96 -7.01
N ARG A 86 -13.03 5.90 -8.34
CA ARG A 86 -12.11 6.65 -9.20
C ARG A 86 -12.83 7.56 -10.17
N PHE A 87 -12.28 8.75 -10.39
CA PHE A 87 -12.77 9.66 -11.43
C PHE A 87 -12.21 9.26 -12.80
N GLY A 88 -13.06 8.63 -13.60
CA GLY A 88 -12.72 8.10 -14.92
C GLY A 88 -12.73 9.15 -16.04
N LYS A 89 -12.59 8.69 -17.28
CA LYS A 89 -12.60 9.55 -18.48
C LYS A 89 -13.97 10.22 -18.74
N PHE A 90 -15.02 9.79 -18.05
CA PHE A 90 -16.35 10.41 -18.11
C PHE A 90 -16.38 11.82 -17.51
N PHE A 91 -15.42 12.15 -16.64
CA PHE A 91 -15.29 13.49 -16.07
C PHE A 91 -14.32 14.33 -16.91
N SER A 92 -14.59 15.63 -17.02
CA SER A 92 -13.69 16.58 -17.65
C SER A 92 -12.33 16.59 -16.95
N GLU A 93 -11.26 16.92 -17.67
CA GLU A 93 -9.92 17.04 -17.05
C GLU A 93 -9.87 18.15 -15.99
N SER A 94 -10.75 19.15 -16.09
CA SER A 94 -10.88 20.22 -15.10
C SER A 94 -11.65 19.80 -13.85
N HIS A 95 -12.28 18.61 -13.83
CA HIS A 95 -12.97 18.12 -12.64
C HIS A 95 -11.94 17.83 -11.52
N PRO A 96 -12.11 18.35 -10.29
CA PRO A 96 -11.11 18.23 -9.23
C PRO A 96 -10.65 16.79 -8.97
N GLY A 97 -11.59 15.86 -8.86
CA GLY A 97 -11.28 14.43 -8.69
C GLY A 97 -10.53 13.81 -9.87
N ARG A 98 -10.74 14.30 -11.10
CA ARG A 98 -10.07 13.80 -12.31
C ARG A 98 -8.65 14.36 -12.42
N ASP A 99 -8.47 15.63 -12.08
CA ASP A 99 -7.16 16.29 -12.03
C ASP A 99 -6.24 15.61 -11.00
N ILE A 100 -6.75 15.39 -9.77
CA ILE A 100 -6.04 14.65 -8.71
C ILE A 100 -5.64 13.25 -9.20
N GLU A 101 -6.58 12.52 -9.81
CA GLU A 101 -6.32 11.18 -10.34
C GLU A 101 -5.20 11.18 -11.40
N LYS A 102 -5.16 12.20 -12.27
CA LYS A 102 -4.15 12.37 -13.32
C LYS A 102 -2.77 12.66 -12.72
N LYS A 103 -2.69 13.59 -11.77
CA LYS A 103 -1.44 13.96 -11.07
C LYS A 103 -0.84 12.76 -10.33
N ILE A 104 -1.63 12.07 -9.52
CA ILE A 104 -1.16 10.89 -8.77
C ILE A 104 -0.86 9.73 -9.72
N SER A 105 -1.61 9.56 -10.81
CA SER A 105 -1.28 8.55 -11.82
C SER A 105 0.04 8.82 -12.53
N ASN A 106 0.40 10.09 -12.76
CA ASN A 106 1.68 10.46 -13.37
C ASN A 106 2.84 10.21 -12.41
N TYR A 107 2.70 10.61 -11.15
CA TYR A 107 3.66 10.27 -10.10
C TYR A 107 3.89 8.77 -10.01
N ARG A 108 2.82 7.97 -9.95
CA ARG A 108 2.92 6.51 -9.90
C ARG A 108 3.66 5.94 -11.11
N LYS A 109 3.44 6.45 -12.33
CA LYS A 109 4.19 6.00 -13.52
C LYS A 109 5.69 6.31 -13.36
N ALA A 110 6.03 7.54 -12.96
CA ALA A 110 7.42 7.94 -12.75
C ALA A 110 8.11 7.06 -11.69
N VAL A 111 7.41 6.72 -10.61
CA VAL A 111 7.89 5.80 -9.58
C VAL A 111 8.04 4.37 -10.10
N THR A 112 7.11 3.86 -10.93
CA THR A 112 7.26 2.56 -11.60
C THR A 112 8.49 2.54 -12.52
N ASP A 113 8.70 3.58 -13.32
CA ASP A 113 9.83 3.68 -14.24
C ASP A 113 11.16 3.74 -13.47
N LEU A 114 11.20 4.43 -12.32
CA LEU A 114 12.35 4.40 -11.41
C LEU A 114 12.62 3.02 -10.82
N GLY A 115 11.59 2.24 -10.49
CA GLY A 115 11.77 0.86 -10.03
C GLY A 115 12.44 -0.02 -11.08
N ASN A 116 12.01 0.09 -12.34
CA ASN A 116 12.64 -0.63 -13.46
C ASN A 116 14.09 -0.16 -13.68
N LEU A 117 14.35 1.15 -13.57
CA LEU A 117 15.69 1.70 -13.64
C LEU A 117 16.58 1.19 -12.50
N HIS A 118 16.05 1.10 -11.28
CA HIS A 118 16.78 0.59 -10.12
C HIS A 118 17.26 -0.84 -10.35
N GLU A 119 16.37 -1.73 -10.80
CA GLU A 119 16.70 -3.12 -11.13
C GLU A 119 17.79 -3.19 -12.23
N TYR A 120 17.64 -2.38 -13.29
CA TYR A 120 18.63 -2.29 -14.35
C TYR A 120 20.01 -1.84 -13.84
N LEU A 121 20.06 -0.76 -13.06
CA LEU A 121 21.31 -0.21 -12.52
C LEU A 121 21.99 -1.16 -11.54
N LEU A 122 21.23 -1.88 -10.70
CA LEU A 122 21.77 -2.90 -9.80
C LEU A 122 22.38 -4.08 -10.56
N ASN A 123 21.67 -4.56 -11.60
CA ASN A 123 22.20 -5.61 -12.47
C ASN A 123 23.51 -5.17 -13.13
N LEU A 124 23.57 -3.95 -13.67
CA LEU A 124 24.81 -3.41 -14.23
C LEU A 124 25.92 -3.25 -13.16
N ALA A 125 25.59 -2.74 -11.98
CA ALA A 125 26.53 -2.58 -10.88
C ALA A 125 27.14 -3.92 -10.45
N SER A 126 26.35 -4.99 -10.44
CA SER A 126 26.82 -6.36 -10.12
C SER A 126 27.84 -6.91 -11.11
N LEU A 127 27.82 -6.42 -12.36
CA LEU A 127 28.76 -6.80 -13.40
C LEU A 127 30.10 -6.05 -13.29
N ILE A 128 30.14 -4.94 -12.54
CA ILE A 128 31.33 -4.10 -12.35
C ILE A 128 31.91 -4.34 -10.96
N THR A 129 32.89 -5.24 -10.90
CA THR A 129 33.69 -5.53 -9.71
C THR A 129 35.09 -4.88 -9.71
N HIS A 130 35.36 -3.98 -10.67
CA HIS A 130 36.73 -3.50 -10.94
C HIS A 130 37.17 -2.32 -10.05
N ASP A 131 38.49 -2.19 -9.90
CA ASP A 131 39.20 -1.15 -9.14
C ASP A 131 38.72 0.26 -9.54
N LYS A 132 38.49 1.14 -8.54
CA LYS A 132 38.08 2.55 -8.74
C LYS A 132 39.05 3.31 -9.66
N ASN A 133 40.33 2.98 -9.63
CA ASN A 133 41.34 3.61 -10.48
C ASN A 133 41.17 3.25 -11.95
N GLU A 134 40.78 2.01 -12.26
CA GLU A 134 40.47 1.59 -13.62
C GLU A 134 39.20 2.27 -14.14
N LEU A 135 38.16 2.39 -13.31
CA LEU A 135 36.92 3.08 -13.69
C LEU A 135 37.14 4.56 -14.04
N LYS A 136 38.00 5.26 -13.28
CA LYS A 136 38.34 6.66 -13.53
C LYS A 136 39.06 6.83 -14.89
N GLN A 137 40.02 5.95 -15.18
CA GLN A 137 40.70 5.93 -16.48
C GLN A 137 39.75 5.53 -17.63
N TYR A 138 38.79 4.63 -17.38
CA TYR A 138 37.75 4.24 -18.33
C TYR A 138 36.80 5.39 -18.69
N GLN A 139 36.39 6.22 -17.71
CA GLN A 139 35.55 7.40 -17.95
C GLN A 139 36.26 8.45 -18.81
N GLU A 140 37.53 8.74 -18.50
CA GLU A 140 38.34 9.72 -19.24
C GLU A 140 38.57 9.32 -20.70
N LYS A 141 38.54 8.01 -21.00
CA LYS A 141 38.86 7.46 -22.32
C LYS A 141 37.66 7.25 -23.26
N TYR A 142 36.45 7.05 -22.75
CA TYR A 142 35.32 6.54 -23.55
C TYR A 142 33.97 7.23 -23.31
N SER A 143 33.97 8.51 -22.91
CA SER A 143 32.78 9.19 -22.37
C SER A 143 31.55 9.21 -23.30
N GLU A 144 31.67 9.33 -24.63
CA GLU A 144 30.48 9.45 -25.50
C GLU A 144 29.89 8.10 -25.96
N GLU A 145 30.72 7.20 -26.49
CA GLU A 145 30.26 5.90 -27.04
C GLU A 145 29.72 4.96 -25.94
N ILE A 146 30.25 5.07 -24.72
CA ILE A 146 29.78 4.28 -23.58
C ILE A 146 28.53 4.87 -22.94
N ILE A 147 28.34 6.21 -22.94
CA ILE A 147 27.07 6.81 -22.49
C ILE A 147 25.90 6.34 -23.37
N GLU A 148 26.14 6.16 -24.68
CA GLU A 148 25.15 5.61 -25.61
C GLU A 148 24.86 4.12 -25.32
N LYS A 149 25.88 3.34 -24.92
CA LYS A 149 25.75 1.89 -24.63
C LYS A 149 25.24 1.53 -23.23
N LEU A 150 25.59 2.29 -22.19
CA LEU A 150 25.25 2.03 -20.78
C LEU A 150 24.12 2.93 -20.25
N GLY A 151 23.80 4.01 -20.98
CA GLY A 151 22.79 4.99 -20.60
C GLY A 151 23.32 6.05 -19.63
N LYS A 152 22.90 7.30 -19.86
CA LYS A 152 23.24 8.47 -19.01
C LYS A 152 23.06 8.23 -17.49
N PRO A 153 21.97 7.58 -17.00
CA PRO A 153 21.80 7.34 -15.57
C PRO A 153 22.91 6.49 -14.94
N PHE A 154 23.43 5.51 -15.68
CA PHE A 154 24.51 4.66 -15.17
C PHE A 154 25.82 5.43 -15.03
N PHE A 155 26.10 6.35 -15.96
CA PHE A 155 27.26 7.24 -15.84
C PHE A 155 27.18 8.17 -14.62
N GLU A 156 25.99 8.73 -14.35
CA GLU A 156 25.75 9.53 -13.14
C GLU A 156 26.06 8.73 -11.87
N VAL A 157 25.66 7.45 -11.82
CA VAL A 157 25.97 6.55 -10.70
C VAL A 157 27.47 6.30 -10.56
N ILE A 158 28.19 6.03 -11.67
CA ILE A 158 29.64 5.81 -11.63
C ILE A 158 30.37 7.06 -11.14
N GLN A 159 29.97 8.24 -11.60
CA GLN A 159 30.54 9.50 -11.13
C GLN A 159 30.35 9.67 -9.62
N LEU A 160 29.12 9.45 -9.14
CA LEU A 160 28.84 9.46 -7.70
C LEU A 160 29.70 8.44 -6.95
N PHE A 161 29.95 7.25 -7.50
CA PHE A 161 30.77 6.23 -6.83
C PHE A 161 32.26 6.60 -6.72
N ILE A 162 32.75 7.34 -7.71
CA ILE A 162 34.10 7.92 -7.67
C ILE A 162 34.16 9.04 -6.63
N ASP A 163 33.16 9.92 -6.61
CA ASP A 163 33.09 11.06 -5.69
C ASP A 163 32.87 10.61 -4.23
N TYR A 164 32.07 9.57 -4.03
CA TYR A 164 31.72 8.98 -2.73
C TYR A 164 32.55 7.72 -2.47
N ASP A 165 33.86 7.92 -2.29
CA ASP A 165 34.87 6.87 -2.15
C ASP A 165 34.60 5.82 -1.05
N LYS A 166 33.75 6.13 -0.07
CA LYS A 166 33.37 5.26 1.06
C LYS A 166 32.23 4.28 0.78
N PHE A 167 31.51 4.43 -0.33
CA PHE A 167 30.32 3.62 -0.62
C PHE A 167 30.62 2.53 -1.66
N SER A 168 29.87 1.42 -1.59
CA SER A 168 29.81 0.43 -2.67
C SER A 168 29.01 0.96 -3.85
N LEU A 169 29.21 0.40 -5.05
CA LEU A 169 28.45 0.81 -6.24
C LEU A 169 26.94 0.57 -6.06
N GLU A 170 26.55 -0.53 -5.41
CA GLU A 170 25.17 -0.79 -4.99
C GLU A 170 24.65 0.30 -4.04
N GLY A 171 25.44 0.70 -3.03
CA GLY A 171 25.09 1.78 -2.12
C GLY A 171 24.84 3.10 -2.85
N VAL A 172 25.65 3.40 -3.87
CA VAL A 172 25.51 4.62 -4.68
C VAL A 172 24.29 4.55 -5.59
N VAL A 173 23.99 3.39 -6.20
CA VAL A 173 22.73 3.18 -6.93
C VAL A 173 21.54 3.47 -6.02
N ASN A 174 21.56 2.95 -4.78
CA ASN A 174 20.46 3.17 -3.82
C ASN A 174 20.32 4.65 -3.44
N ILE A 175 21.43 5.37 -3.24
CA ILE A 175 21.42 6.82 -3.01
C ILE A 175 20.84 7.58 -4.21
N TYR A 176 21.28 7.24 -5.43
CA TYR A 176 20.78 7.86 -6.66
C TYR A 176 19.26 7.68 -6.82
N ILE A 177 18.76 6.47 -6.60
CA ILE A 177 17.33 6.17 -6.68
C ILE A 177 16.56 6.93 -5.59
N ALA A 178 17.09 7.02 -4.36
CA ALA A 178 16.47 7.79 -3.30
C ALA A 178 16.30 9.28 -3.67
N PHE A 179 17.33 9.91 -4.26
CA PHE A 179 17.21 11.30 -4.74
C PHE A 179 16.16 11.46 -5.83
N LYS A 180 16.10 10.54 -6.80
CA LYS A 180 15.07 10.60 -7.85
C LYS A 180 13.66 10.38 -7.29
N MET A 181 13.51 9.52 -6.27
CA MET A 181 12.23 9.33 -5.58
C MET A 181 11.80 10.60 -4.85
N MET A 182 12.71 11.28 -4.13
CA MET A 182 12.43 12.57 -3.50
C MET A 182 11.98 13.61 -4.52
N ALA A 183 12.71 13.77 -5.62
CA ALA A 183 12.34 14.73 -6.67
C ALA A 183 10.94 14.45 -7.26
N ASN A 184 10.59 13.17 -7.47
CA ASN A 184 9.25 12.80 -7.93
C ASN A 184 8.16 13.12 -6.89
N ALA A 185 8.45 12.93 -5.60
CA ALA A 185 7.55 13.29 -4.51
C ALA A 185 7.33 14.81 -4.45
N GLU A 186 8.41 15.60 -4.48
CA GLU A 186 8.34 17.07 -4.53
C GLU A 186 7.51 17.56 -5.71
N ASN A 187 7.75 17.02 -6.91
CA ASN A 187 7.00 17.36 -8.12
C ASN A 187 5.49 17.08 -7.95
N LEU A 188 5.12 15.94 -7.34
CA LEU A 188 3.72 15.66 -7.04
C LEU A 188 3.15 16.68 -6.06
N LEU A 189 3.83 16.93 -4.94
CA LEU A 189 3.36 17.87 -3.91
C LEU A 189 3.19 19.28 -4.47
N HIS A 190 4.14 19.78 -5.25
CA HIS A 190 4.01 21.05 -5.95
C HIS A 190 2.81 21.07 -6.91
N SER A 191 2.59 19.99 -7.68
CA SER A 191 1.42 19.89 -8.57
C SER A 191 0.08 19.90 -7.82
N LEU A 192 0.09 19.54 -6.53
CA LEU A 192 -1.05 19.58 -5.63
C LEU A 192 -1.14 20.89 -4.82
N ASN A 193 -0.27 21.87 -5.11
CA ASN A 193 -0.12 23.12 -4.37
C ASN A 193 0.23 22.91 -2.88
N ILE A 194 1.06 21.91 -2.60
CA ILE A 194 1.55 21.58 -1.26
C ILE A 194 3.04 21.89 -1.20
N ASN A 195 3.49 22.54 -0.14
CA ASN A 195 4.91 22.78 0.13
C ASN A 195 5.57 21.47 0.64
N PRO A 196 6.57 20.92 -0.06
CA PRO A 196 7.20 19.67 0.34
C PRO A 196 7.88 19.71 1.71
N ASP A 197 8.63 20.77 2.00
CA ASP A 197 9.35 20.92 3.27
C ASP A 197 8.38 20.97 4.45
N LYS A 198 7.30 21.75 4.31
CA LYS A 198 6.26 21.82 5.33
C LYS A 198 5.59 20.46 5.52
N ALA A 199 5.25 19.77 4.43
CA ALA A 199 4.64 18.45 4.52
C ALA A 199 5.55 17.43 5.23
N ALA A 200 6.86 17.45 4.94
CA ALA A 200 7.85 16.61 5.60
C ALA A 200 7.98 16.93 7.09
N ILE A 201 8.03 18.22 7.46
CA ILE A 201 8.11 18.67 8.85
C ILE A 201 6.85 18.29 9.63
N ASP A 202 5.66 18.54 9.07
CA ASP A 202 4.39 18.19 9.71
C ASP A 202 4.30 16.67 9.93
N TYR A 203 4.67 15.88 8.92
CA TYR A 203 4.73 14.42 9.02
C TYR A 203 5.75 13.97 10.08
N GLN A 204 6.93 14.58 10.12
CA GLN A 204 7.93 14.31 11.15
C GLN A 204 7.40 14.62 12.54
N ASN A 205 6.78 15.77 12.76
CA ASN A 205 6.28 16.15 14.07
C ASN A 205 5.13 15.26 14.55
N ASN A 206 4.26 14.84 13.64
CA ASN A 206 3.11 14.01 13.98
C ASN A 206 3.51 12.57 14.33
N TYR A 207 4.47 11.99 13.61
CA TYR A 207 4.77 10.56 13.72
C TYR A 207 6.17 10.26 14.27
N PHE A 208 7.08 11.22 14.22
CA PHE A 208 8.47 11.11 14.67
C PHE A 208 8.91 12.34 15.48
N PRO A 209 8.15 12.79 16.50
CA PRO A 209 8.49 14.00 17.28
C PRO A 209 9.85 13.92 17.98
N ASN A 210 10.39 12.70 18.15
CA ASN A 210 11.69 12.44 18.77
C ASN A 210 12.81 12.11 17.77
N TYR A 211 12.55 12.16 16.45
CA TYR A 211 13.60 12.01 15.45
C TYR A 211 14.42 13.30 15.40
N SER A 212 15.74 13.20 15.63
CA SER A 212 16.66 14.34 15.71
C SER A 212 16.72 15.15 14.43
N ASP A 213 17.09 16.43 14.54
CA ASP A 213 17.29 17.34 13.40
C ASP A 213 18.38 16.89 12.41
N GLU A 214 19.33 16.04 12.83
CA GLU A 214 20.40 15.51 11.98
C GLU A 214 20.00 14.22 11.24
N LEU A 215 19.01 14.32 10.36
CA LEU A 215 18.61 13.19 9.52
C LEU A 215 19.58 12.96 8.36
N ASN A 216 19.98 11.71 8.14
CA ASN A 216 20.69 11.32 6.93
C ASN A 216 19.74 11.40 5.70
N THR A 217 20.31 11.36 4.49
CA THR A 217 19.55 11.48 3.24
C THR A 217 18.47 10.40 3.09
N ALA A 218 18.74 9.17 3.53
CA ALA A 218 17.77 8.09 3.45
C ALA A 218 16.56 8.39 4.33
N ASP A 219 16.78 8.80 5.59
CA ASP A 219 15.70 9.17 6.51
C ASP A 219 14.88 10.36 6.00
N LYS A 220 15.52 11.37 5.40
CA LYS A 220 14.81 12.49 4.75
C LYS A 220 13.91 12.02 3.60
N CYS A 221 14.43 11.12 2.75
CA CYS A 221 13.63 10.50 1.69
C CYS A 221 12.44 9.75 2.28
N ASN A 222 12.66 8.98 3.35
CA ASN A 222 11.61 8.19 4.00
C ASN A 222 10.49 9.07 4.56
N ILE A 223 10.85 10.17 5.23
CA ILE A 223 9.89 11.15 5.76
C ILE A 223 9.08 11.79 4.64
N LEU A 224 9.74 12.27 3.59
CA LEU A 224 9.05 12.93 2.47
C LEU A 224 8.13 11.96 1.71
N MET A 225 8.59 10.72 1.49
CA MET A 225 7.78 9.68 0.86
C MET A 225 6.58 9.30 1.73
N GLY A 226 6.77 9.19 3.04
CA GLY A 226 5.71 8.96 4.01
C GLY A 226 4.65 10.07 4.00
N ALA A 227 5.08 11.33 4.05
CA ALA A 227 4.22 12.50 3.92
C ALA A 227 3.43 12.49 2.60
N THR A 228 4.11 12.14 1.51
CA THR A 228 3.49 12.02 0.18
C THR A 228 2.40 10.94 0.16
N TYR A 229 2.64 9.80 0.80
CA TYR A 229 1.67 8.72 0.90
C TYR A 229 0.46 9.10 1.74
N GLU A 230 0.65 9.77 2.88
CA GLU A 230 -0.45 10.30 3.68
C GLU A 230 -1.28 11.31 2.88
N ILE A 231 -0.63 12.24 2.19
CA ILE A 231 -1.32 13.23 1.35
C ILE A 231 -2.12 12.53 0.25
N ILE A 232 -1.56 11.51 -0.40
CA ILE A 232 -2.29 10.71 -1.39
C ILE A 232 -3.52 10.04 -0.76
N ALA A 233 -3.38 9.43 0.42
CA ALA A 233 -4.50 8.81 1.13
C ALA A 233 -5.59 9.84 1.46
N ASN A 234 -5.20 11.02 1.98
CA ASN A 234 -6.11 12.10 2.32
C ASN A 234 -6.84 12.66 1.09
N LYS A 235 -6.15 12.84 -0.05
CA LYS A 235 -6.78 13.25 -1.33
C LYS A 235 -7.77 12.23 -1.86
N TYR A 236 -7.67 10.99 -1.40
CA TYR A 236 -8.57 9.90 -1.74
C TYR A 236 -9.60 9.59 -0.66
N HIS A 237 -9.63 10.37 0.44
CA HIS A 237 -10.52 10.11 1.58
C HIS A 237 -10.36 8.67 2.07
N ILE A 238 -9.11 8.29 2.36
CA ILE A 238 -8.77 7.01 2.95
C ILE A 238 -8.31 7.28 4.37
N ASN A 239 -8.96 6.63 5.32
CA ASN A 239 -8.70 6.81 6.74
C ASN A 239 -7.73 5.74 7.27
N TYR A 240 -7.16 6.00 8.43
CA TYR A 240 -6.44 4.98 9.18
C TYR A 240 -7.42 4.06 9.91
N SER A 241 -7.14 2.76 9.89
CA SER A 241 -7.87 1.82 10.73
C SER A 241 -7.54 2.08 12.20
N LYS A 242 -8.53 1.97 13.07
CA LYS A 242 -8.32 2.00 14.52
C LYS A 242 -7.71 0.71 15.04
N TRP A 243 -7.71 -0.34 14.22
CA TRP A 243 -7.14 -1.63 14.60
C TRP A 243 -5.62 -1.58 14.78
N CYS A 244 -5.14 -2.27 15.81
CA CYS A 244 -3.73 -2.54 16.03
C CYS A 244 -3.47 -4.02 16.40
N PRO A 245 -2.24 -4.53 16.17
CA PRO A 245 -1.90 -5.93 16.43
C PRO A 245 -2.18 -6.40 17.87
N GLN A 246 -2.11 -5.50 18.85
CA GLN A 246 -2.37 -5.79 20.27
C GLN A 246 -3.81 -6.25 20.53
N GLN A 247 -4.75 -5.89 19.66
CA GLN A 247 -6.14 -6.34 19.74
C GLN A 247 -6.32 -7.78 19.20
N GLY A 248 -5.27 -8.36 18.61
CA GLY A 248 -5.24 -9.74 18.17
C GLY A 248 -6.19 -10.05 17.01
N TYR A 249 -6.36 -11.36 16.78
CA TYR A 249 -7.23 -11.89 15.72
C TYR A 249 -8.70 -11.47 15.86
N ILE A 250 -9.22 -11.44 17.11
CA ILE A 250 -10.61 -11.05 17.38
C ILE A 250 -10.81 -9.57 17.02
N GLY A 251 -9.91 -8.69 17.50
CA GLY A 251 -10.00 -7.26 17.17
C GLY A 251 -9.82 -6.97 15.67
N LEU A 252 -9.04 -7.79 14.94
CA LEU A 252 -8.97 -7.69 13.48
C LEU A 252 -10.31 -8.04 12.84
N GLY A 253 -11.01 -9.06 13.36
CA GLY A 253 -12.35 -9.43 12.90
C GLY A 253 -13.38 -8.33 13.11
N GLU A 254 -13.43 -7.78 14.33
CA GLU A 254 -14.31 -6.65 14.67
C GLU A 254 -14.05 -5.42 13.78
N ALA A 255 -12.78 -5.14 13.48
CA ALA A 255 -12.41 -4.06 12.59
C ALA A 255 -12.86 -4.32 11.15
N ILE A 256 -12.71 -5.55 10.65
CA ILE A 256 -13.16 -5.92 9.30
C ILE A 256 -14.69 -5.82 9.19
N GLU A 257 -15.42 -6.29 10.21
CA GLU A 257 -16.89 -6.21 10.25
C GLU A 257 -17.40 -4.76 10.27
N LYS A 258 -16.69 -3.87 10.96
CA LYS A 258 -17.09 -2.47 11.11
C LYS A 258 -16.63 -1.58 9.95
N GLU A 259 -15.39 -1.77 9.51
CA GLU A 259 -14.67 -0.83 8.62
C GLU A 259 -14.52 -1.40 7.19
N GLY A 260 -14.80 -2.69 6.98
CA GLY A 260 -14.57 -3.39 5.73
C GLY A 260 -13.14 -3.90 5.59
N ALA A 261 -12.65 -4.04 4.36
CA ALA A 261 -11.28 -4.49 4.16
C ALA A 261 -10.24 -3.46 4.62
N ILE A 262 -9.12 -4.00 5.11
CA ILE A 262 -8.05 -3.21 5.71
C ILE A 262 -6.77 -3.40 4.90
N ALA A 263 -6.25 -2.34 4.31
CA ALA A 263 -4.97 -2.38 3.62
C ALA A 263 -3.82 -2.22 4.63
N VAL A 264 -3.03 -3.27 4.82
CA VAL A 264 -1.93 -3.30 5.79
C VAL A 264 -0.56 -3.29 5.09
N SER A 265 0.48 -2.88 5.82
CA SER A 265 1.86 -2.94 5.35
C SER A 265 2.59 -4.12 5.97
N CYS A 266 3.17 -4.98 5.14
CA CYS A 266 3.84 -6.21 5.56
C CYS A 266 5.25 -6.29 4.97
N ASN A 267 6.17 -6.89 5.72
CA ASN A 267 7.44 -7.36 5.19
C ASN A 267 7.39 -8.88 4.99
N PHE A 268 7.05 -9.33 3.78
CA PHE A 268 7.07 -10.74 3.41
C PHE A 268 8.44 -11.20 2.88
N SER A 269 9.55 -10.64 3.36
CA SER A 269 10.91 -11.01 2.92
C SER A 269 11.07 -12.54 2.82
N GLY A 270 11.27 -13.05 1.59
CA GLY A 270 11.43 -14.49 1.30
C GLY A 270 10.16 -15.26 0.94
N PHE A 271 8.98 -14.62 1.01
CA PHE A 271 7.69 -15.16 0.56
C PHE A 271 7.29 -14.53 -0.77
N SER A 272 7.09 -15.37 -1.79
CA SER A 272 6.64 -14.91 -3.11
C SER A 272 5.27 -15.49 -3.44
N ILE A 273 4.40 -14.67 -4.03
CA ILE A 273 3.14 -15.12 -4.64
C ILE A 273 3.40 -16.25 -5.65
N THR A 274 4.54 -16.20 -6.34
CA THR A 274 4.91 -17.21 -7.35
C THR A 274 5.16 -18.60 -6.77
N THR A 275 5.36 -18.73 -5.46
CA THR A 275 5.52 -20.03 -4.79
C THR A 275 4.22 -20.52 -4.13
N SER A 276 3.14 -19.72 -4.18
CA SER A 276 1.84 -20.14 -3.67
C SER A 276 1.26 -21.29 -4.50
N LYS A 277 0.44 -22.11 -3.86
CA LYS A 277 -0.26 -23.24 -4.48
C LYS A 277 -1.77 -23.05 -4.32
N SER A 278 -2.52 -23.49 -5.32
CA SER A 278 -3.98 -23.55 -5.19
C SER A 278 -4.33 -24.56 -4.10
N LEU A 279 -5.18 -24.16 -3.17
CA LEU A 279 -5.68 -25.04 -2.10
C LEU A 279 -6.89 -25.88 -2.57
N GLN A 280 -7.22 -25.84 -3.87
CA GLN A 280 -8.38 -26.52 -4.50
C GLN A 280 -9.73 -26.26 -3.81
N LYS A 281 -9.80 -25.23 -2.98
CA LYS A 281 -11.00 -24.76 -2.28
C LYS A 281 -11.40 -23.44 -2.91
N ARG A 282 -12.70 -23.29 -3.19
CA ARG A 282 -13.27 -22.00 -3.59
C ARG A 282 -13.98 -21.37 -2.39
N PHE A 283 -13.92 -20.06 -2.34
CA PHE A 283 -14.66 -19.21 -1.42
C PHE A 283 -15.68 -18.44 -2.26
N GLY A 284 -16.89 -18.97 -2.38
CA GLY A 284 -17.86 -18.47 -3.36
C GLY A 284 -17.28 -18.47 -4.77
N LYS A 285 -17.07 -17.27 -5.34
CA LYS A 285 -16.47 -17.06 -6.67
C LYS A 285 -14.93 -17.04 -6.68
N TRP A 286 -14.29 -17.01 -5.52
CA TRP A 286 -12.85 -16.80 -5.37
C TRP A 286 -12.06 -18.10 -5.31
N ASP A 287 -10.95 -18.15 -6.02
CA ASP A 287 -10.00 -19.28 -5.95
C ASP A 287 -8.98 -19.01 -4.85
N LEU A 288 -8.84 -19.96 -3.92
CA LEU A 288 -8.01 -19.81 -2.73
C LEU A 288 -6.61 -20.38 -2.97
N TYR A 289 -5.60 -19.56 -2.69
CA TYR A 289 -4.19 -19.93 -2.74
C TYR A 289 -3.53 -19.80 -1.35
N GLY A 290 -2.47 -20.55 -1.12
CA GLY A 290 -1.72 -20.51 0.12
C GLY A 290 -0.34 -21.15 -0.02
N TRP A 291 0.33 -21.34 1.11
CA TRP A 291 1.65 -21.97 1.21
C TRP A 291 1.60 -23.11 2.22
N ASP A 292 2.56 -24.03 2.12
CA ASP A 292 2.67 -25.13 3.07
C ASP A 292 3.21 -24.61 4.40
N GLN A 293 2.86 -25.26 5.53
CA GLN A 293 3.31 -24.81 6.86
C GLN A 293 4.85 -24.68 6.97
N THR A 294 5.58 -25.52 6.24
CA THR A 294 7.04 -25.50 6.18
C THR A 294 7.63 -24.28 5.50
N ASP A 295 6.83 -23.59 4.66
CA ASP A 295 7.28 -22.41 3.95
C ASP A 295 7.45 -21.22 4.92
N PHE A 296 6.67 -21.17 6.00
CA PHE A 296 6.65 -20.06 6.97
C PHE A 296 7.83 -20.06 7.97
N VAL A 297 8.74 -21.04 7.90
CA VAL A 297 9.80 -21.27 8.90
C VAL A 297 11.04 -20.36 8.72
N LYS A 298 11.10 -19.50 7.70
CA LYS A 298 12.31 -18.73 7.33
C LYS A 298 12.17 -17.20 7.41
N ILE A 299 11.54 -16.66 8.46
CA ILE A 299 11.64 -15.20 8.72
C ILE A 299 12.80 -14.92 9.66
N ASP A 300 13.85 -14.33 9.11
CA ASP A 300 14.93 -13.76 9.90
C ASP A 300 14.48 -12.43 10.52
N LYS A 301 14.13 -12.46 11.81
CA LYS A 301 13.71 -11.29 12.60
C LYS A 301 14.76 -10.17 12.61
N THR A 302 16.03 -10.47 12.32
CA THR A 302 17.15 -9.52 12.38
C THR A 302 17.37 -8.72 11.10
N LYS A 303 16.78 -9.14 9.96
CA LYS A 303 16.89 -8.47 8.66
C LYS A 303 15.79 -7.43 8.39
N ASN A 304 14.93 -7.15 9.37
CA ASN A 304 13.89 -6.12 9.33
C ASN A 304 14.45 -4.69 9.48
N GLY A 305 15.57 -4.41 8.80
CA GLY A 305 16.14 -3.08 8.67
C GLY A 305 15.25 -2.17 7.83
N PHE A 306 15.59 -0.89 7.86
CA PHE A 306 14.92 0.22 7.19
C PHE A 306 15.05 0.16 5.66
N ASN A 307 14.53 -0.90 5.02
CA ASN A 307 14.57 -1.04 3.58
C ASN A 307 13.18 -0.83 3.00
N ILE A 308 12.90 0.39 2.54
CA ILE A 308 11.63 0.77 1.88
C ILE A 308 11.34 -0.08 0.65
N VAL A 309 12.39 -0.59 -0.02
CA VAL A 309 12.30 -1.27 -1.31
C VAL A 309 11.65 -2.66 -1.20
N ASN A 310 11.61 -3.27 0.00
CA ASN A 310 11.09 -4.63 0.22
C ASN A 310 9.74 -4.69 0.97
N ARG A 311 9.03 -3.57 1.11
CA ARG A 311 7.74 -3.55 1.82
C ARG A 311 6.58 -3.73 0.85
N HIS A 312 5.65 -4.58 1.24
CA HIS A 312 4.49 -4.90 0.45
C HIS A 312 3.20 -4.44 1.13
N ARG A 313 2.20 -4.07 0.33
CA ARG A 313 0.88 -3.74 0.84
C ARG A 313 -0.15 -4.70 0.29
N ILE A 314 -0.87 -5.32 1.21
CA ILE A 314 -1.93 -6.28 0.95
C ILE A 314 -3.25 -5.74 1.49
N LEU A 315 -4.35 -6.24 0.94
CA LEU A 315 -5.68 -5.91 1.39
C LEU A 315 -6.25 -7.12 2.15
N ILE A 316 -6.40 -7.00 3.47
CA ILE A 316 -7.07 -8.03 4.27
C ILE A 316 -8.56 -7.94 3.98
N VAL A 317 -9.14 -9.04 3.49
CA VAL A 317 -10.55 -9.11 3.08
C VAL A 317 -11.36 -10.11 3.86
N GLY A 318 -10.73 -10.86 4.77
CA GLY A 318 -11.45 -11.84 5.56
C GLY A 318 -10.60 -12.61 6.55
N LEU A 319 -11.28 -13.42 7.34
CA LEU A 319 -10.73 -14.28 8.38
C LEU A 319 -11.37 -15.66 8.30
N GLN A 320 -10.59 -16.70 8.63
CA GLN A 320 -11.08 -18.07 8.72
C GLN A 320 -10.48 -18.75 9.95
N GLN A 321 -11.35 -19.20 10.85
CA GLN A 321 -10.99 -20.00 12.01
C GLN A 321 -11.58 -21.40 11.91
N TYR A 322 -10.74 -22.41 12.09
CA TYR A 322 -11.14 -23.81 12.21
C TYR A 322 -10.52 -24.41 13.47
N GLY A 323 -11.32 -24.59 14.53
CA GLY A 323 -10.81 -24.96 15.84
C GLY A 323 -9.82 -23.89 16.35
N GLU A 324 -8.57 -24.29 16.62
CA GLU A 324 -7.50 -23.39 17.06
C GLU A 324 -6.77 -22.67 15.91
N GLU A 325 -6.92 -23.15 14.66
CA GLU A 325 -6.24 -22.56 13.52
C GLU A 325 -6.87 -21.23 13.11
N LYS A 326 -6.12 -20.14 13.25
CA LYS A 326 -6.55 -18.77 12.89
C LYS A 326 -5.85 -18.31 11.63
N ASN A 327 -6.63 -18.00 10.59
CA ASN A 327 -6.10 -17.62 9.29
C ASN A 327 -6.66 -16.29 8.81
N VAL A 328 -5.82 -15.55 8.11
CA VAL A 328 -6.18 -14.31 7.42
C VAL A 328 -6.31 -14.58 5.94
N ILE A 329 -7.36 -14.03 5.35
CA ILE A 329 -7.62 -14.03 3.92
C ILE A 329 -7.31 -12.64 3.39
N TYR A 330 -6.50 -12.56 2.34
CA TYR A 330 -6.13 -11.28 1.74
C TYR A 330 -6.12 -11.32 0.22
N MET A 331 -6.25 -10.13 -0.37
CA MET A 331 -5.98 -9.87 -1.78
C MET A 331 -4.62 -9.19 -1.91
N ASP A 332 -3.84 -9.68 -2.87
CA ASP A 332 -2.56 -9.09 -3.19
C ASP A 332 -2.69 -8.15 -4.38
N SER A 333 -2.27 -6.89 -4.22
CA SER A 333 -2.30 -5.88 -5.27
C SER A 333 -1.40 -6.19 -6.48
N ASN A 334 -0.42 -7.09 -6.29
CA ASN A 334 0.51 -7.57 -7.31
C ASN A 334 0.15 -8.96 -7.87
N SER A 335 -0.86 -9.66 -7.31
CA SER A 335 -1.25 -10.97 -7.83
C SER A 335 -1.89 -10.86 -9.21
N PRO A 336 -1.61 -11.83 -10.11
CA PRO A 336 -2.37 -11.94 -11.34
C PRO A 336 -3.84 -12.19 -11.01
N ASN A 337 -4.74 -11.39 -11.58
CA ASN A 337 -5.96 -12.00 -12.07
C ASN A 337 -5.50 -12.93 -13.20
N ASN A 338 -5.73 -14.22 -13.05
CA ASN A 338 -5.50 -15.18 -14.11
C ASN A 338 -6.23 -14.72 -15.38
N ALA A 339 -5.63 -14.95 -16.56
CA ALA A 339 -6.09 -14.45 -17.86
C ALA A 339 -7.55 -14.80 -18.22
N ASN A 340 -8.20 -15.65 -17.42
CA ASN A 340 -9.59 -16.06 -17.53
C ASN A 340 -10.56 -15.24 -16.63
N GLY A 341 -10.09 -14.18 -15.95
CA GLY A 341 -10.94 -13.33 -15.11
C GLY A 341 -11.37 -13.99 -13.80
N GLN A 342 -10.63 -14.99 -13.33
CA GLN A 342 -10.87 -15.61 -12.03
C GLN A 342 -10.30 -14.73 -10.91
N ASN A 343 -11.01 -14.74 -9.80
CA ASN A 343 -10.88 -13.84 -8.69
C ASN A 343 -10.01 -14.57 -7.63
N ILE A 344 -8.76 -14.15 -7.42
CA ILE A 344 -7.81 -14.87 -6.55
C ILE A 344 -7.70 -14.21 -5.17
N ILE A 345 -7.71 -15.04 -4.12
CA ILE A 345 -7.41 -14.65 -2.73
C ILE A 345 -6.37 -15.59 -2.14
N PHE A 346 -5.65 -15.08 -1.15
CA PHE A 346 -4.59 -15.80 -0.46
C PHE A 346 -4.95 -16.04 1.00
N LYS A 347 -4.46 -17.15 1.56
CA LYS A 347 -4.61 -17.54 2.96
C LYS A 347 -3.25 -17.65 3.63
N ILE A 348 -3.09 -17.02 4.79
CA ILE A 348 -1.92 -17.16 5.66
C ILE A 348 -2.34 -17.29 7.13
N PRO A 349 -1.54 -17.94 7.99
CA PRO A 349 -1.77 -17.93 9.43
C PRO A 349 -1.74 -16.51 10.01
N TYR A 350 -2.60 -16.21 10.99
CA TYR A 350 -2.61 -14.89 11.64
C TYR A 350 -1.28 -14.58 12.32
N ASP A 351 -0.70 -15.54 13.03
CA ASP A 351 0.58 -15.35 13.73
C ASP A 351 1.71 -15.01 12.75
N PHE A 352 1.65 -15.54 11.52
CA PHE A 352 2.59 -15.18 10.47
C PHE A 352 2.40 -13.75 9.99
N LEU A 353 1.15 -13.32 9.74
CA LEU A 353 0.85 -11.93 9.44
C LEU A 353 1.40 -11.03 10.55
N GLU A 354 1.11 -11.34 11.81
CA GLU A 354 1.54 -10.55 12.96
C GLU A 354 3.05 -10.35 12.99
N LEU A 355 3.83 -11.38 12.69
CA LEU A 355 5.30 -11.29 12.59
C LEU A 355 5.78 -10.39 11.45
N CYS A 356 5.01 -10.32 10.37
CA CYS A 356 5.35 -9.55 9.16
C CYS A 356 4.82 -8.11 9.19
N LEU A 357 3.87 -7.79 10.06
CA LEU A 357 3.22 -6.48 10.10
C LEU A 357 4.21 -5.37 10.42
N THR A 358 4.01 -4.27 9.72
CA THR A 358 4.72 -3.00 9.91
C THR A 358 3.70 -1.88 9.97
N ASN A 359 4.00 -0.80 10.67
CA ASN A 359 3.11 0.36 10.59
C ASN A 359 3.01 0.89 9.15
N VAL A 360 1.96 1.67 8.88
CA VAL A 360 1.71 2.27 7.56
C VAL A 360 2.80 3.25 7.11
N HIS A 361 3.56 3.75 8.08
CA HIS A 361 4.69 4.64 7.91
C HIS A 361 6.02 3.90 7.69
N THR A 362 5.95 2.57 7.57
CA THR A 362 7.06 1.71 7.17
C THR A 362 8.24 1.64 8.14
N PHE A 363 7.98 1.46 9.44
CA PHE A 363 8.97 1.07 10.44
C PHE A 363 8.83 -0.42 10.78
N SER A 364 9.90 -1.07 11.25
CA SER A 364 9.78 -2.43 11.79
C SER A 364 9.32 -2.36 13.24
N LYS A 365 8.56 -3.35 13.73
CA LYS A 365 8.07 -3.38 15.12
C LYS A 365 9.18 -3.20 16.17
N ALA A 366 10.38 -3.74 15.91
CA ALA A 366 11.53 -3.58 16.79
C ALA A 366 11.96 -2.11 16.89
N HIS A 367 12.08 -1.42 15.76
CA HIS A 367 12.42 0.00 15.71
C HIS A 367 11.28 0.88 16.26
N GLU A 368 10.02 0.49 16.05
CA GLU A 368 8.84 1.16 16.62
C GLU A 368 8.88 1.14 18.16
N HIS A 369 9.15 -0.02 18.75
CA HIS A 369 9.24 -0.18 20.21
C HIS A 369 10.41 0.62 20.81
N GLU A 370 11.57 0.61 20.16
CA GLU A 370 12.74 1.41 20.58
C GLU A 370 12.49 2.92 20.53
N LYS A 371 11.61 3.37 19.61
CA LYS A 371 11.33 4.79 19.39
C LYS A 371 9.99 5.26 19.97
N GLY A 372 9.21 4.37 20.60
CA GLY A 372 7.90 4.69 21.18
C GLY A 372 6.84 5.04 20.13
N ILE A 373 6.95 4.54 18.90
CA ILE A 373 6.00 4.80 17.81
C ILE A 373 4.82 3.83 17.93
N ILE A 374 3.59 4.33 18.01
CA ILE A 374 2.36 3.52 18.11
C ILE A 374 1.44 3.86 16.94
N GLY A 375 1.31 2.91 16.00
CA GLY A 375 0.32 2.97 14.91
C GLY A 375 0.46 4.16 13.94
N PRO A 376 -0.33 4.21 12.85
CA PRO A 376 -1.36 3.25 12.42
C PRO A 376 -0.79 2.00 11.71
N TYR A 377 -1.56 0.90 11.65
CA TYR A 377 -1.16 -0.36 10.97
C TYR A 377 -1.95 -0.69 9.71
N GLY A 378 -3.05 0.02 9.45
CA GLY A 378 -3.88 -0.21 8.28
C GLY A 378 -4.56 1.05 7.75
N TYR A 379 -4.96 1.00 6.49
CA TYR A 379 -5.86 1.96 5.84
C TYR A 379 -7.21 1.32 5.58
N ILE A 380 -8.26 2.13 5.65
CA ILE A 380 -9.64 1.77 5.38
C ILE A 380 -10.31 2.81 4.48
N ALA A 381 -11.39 2.41 3.82
CA ALA A 381 -12.22 3.35 3.08
C ALA A 381 -12.93 4.33 4.04
N ASP A 382 -13.07 5.59 3.63
CA ASP A 382 -14.01 6.52 4.28
C ASP A 382 -15.44 6.23 3.79
N LEU A 383 -16.17 5.42 4.55
CA LEU A 383 -17.52 4.99 4.21
C LEU A 383 -18.51 6.16 4.09
N GLU A 384 -18.35 7.22 4.89
CA GLU A 384 -19.21 8.40 4.83
C GLU A 384 -18.99 9.16 3.53
N TYR A 385 -17.73 9.40 3.16
CA TYR A 385 -17.40 9.99 1.88
C TYR A 385 -17.88 9.14 0.70
N MET A 386 -17.75 7.81 0.78
CA MET A 386 -18.28 6.91 -0.25
C MET A 386 -19.79 7.09 -0.41
N HIS A 387 -20.53 7.12 0.69
CA HIS A 387 -21.98 7.35 0.66
C HIS A 387 -22.34 8.70 0.05
N SER A 388 -21.66 9.77 0.45
CA SER A 388 -21.90 11.10 -0.08
C SER A 388 -21.71 11.15 -1.60
N ILE A 389 -20.62 10.57 -2.12
CA ILE A 389 -20.37 10.56 -3.58
C ILE A 389 -21.39 9.73 -4.35
N MET A 390 -21.85 8.62 -3.78
CA MET A 390 -22.86 7.79 -4.43
C MET A 390 -24.20 8.51 -4.54
N ASN A 391 -24.65 9.14 -3.45
CA ASN A 391 -25.89 9.93 -3.45
C ASN A 391 -25.82 11.07 -4.48
N ASP A 392 -24.71 11.78 -4.54
CA ASP A 392 -24.46 12.84 -5.53
C ASP A 392 -24.61 12.35 -6.98
N ILE A 393 -24.15 11.14 -7.28
CA ILE A 393 -24.21 10.55 -8.63
C ILE A 393 -25.64 10.10 -8.95
N GLU A 394 -26.33 9.49 -8.00
CA GLU A 394 -27.71 9.06 -8.16
C GLU A 394 -28.65 10.25 -8.36
N GLU A 395 -28.54 11.29 -7.54
CA GLU A 395 -29.33 12.53 -7.66
C GLU A 395 -29.11 13.21 -9.02
N LYS A 396 -27.84 13.33 -9.48
CA LYS A 396 -27.53 13.90 -10.80
C LYS A 396 -28.07 13.04 -11.95
N THR A 397 -28.07 11.71 -11.79
CA THR A 397 -28.61 10.78 -12.79
C THR A 397 -30.14 10.88 -12.88
N VAL A 398 -30.82 10.98 -11.74
CA VAL A 398 -32.28 11.16 -11.65
C VAL A 398 -32.69 12.52 -12.22
N ASN A 399 -32.01 13.59 -11.82
CA ASN A 399 -32.30 14.94 -12.31
C ASN A 399 -32.05 15.09 -13.80
N ASN A 400 -30.99 14.47 -14.34
CA ASN A 400 -30.77 14.43 -15.79
C ASN A 400 -31.92 13.70 -16.50
N LYS A 401 -32.37 12.52 -16.03
CA LYS A 401 -33.53 11.81 -16.62
C LYS A 401 -34.82 12.66 -16.59
N ILE A 402 -35.08 13.37 -15.49
CA ILE A 402 -36.25 14.26 -15.36
C ILE A 402 -36.14 15.46 -16.33
N SER A 403 -34.94 16.04 -16.49
CA SER A 403 -34.72 17.15 -17.43
C SER A 403 -34.87 16.72 -18.89
N THR A 404 -34.40 15.52 -19.25
CA THR A 404 -34.58 14.97 -20.60
C THR A 404 -36.05 14.71 -20.89
N LEU A 405 -36.80 14.17 -19.92
CA LEU A 405 -38.24 13.97 -20.04
C LEU A 405 -38.97 15.32 -20.20
N LYS A 406 -38.62 16.35 -19.44
CA LYS A 406 -39.21 17.70 -19.57
C LYS A 406 -38.88 18.43 -20.87
N ASN A 407 -37.83 18.03 -21.59
CA ASN A 407 -37.48 18.57 -22.90
C ASN A 407 -37.99 17.71 -24.07
N THR A 408 -38.60 16.56 -23.78
CA THR A 408 -39.18 15.64 -24.78
C THR A 408 -40.72 15.74 -24.81
N PHE A 409 -41.31 16.43 -23.83
CA PHE A 409 -42.71 16.90 -23.82
C PHE A 409 -42.74 18.42 -23.98
#